data_AF-A0A0L0HKL9-F1
#
_entry.id   AF-A0A0L0HKL9-F1
#
_cell.length_a   1.000
_cell.length_b   1.000
_cell.length_c   1.000
_cell.angle_alpha   90.00
_cell.angle_beta   90.00
_cell.angle_gamma   90.00
#
_symmetry.space_group_name_H-M   'P 1'
#
loop_
_entity.id
_entity.type
_entity.pdbx_description
1 polymer ?
#
loop_
_entity_poly.entity_id
_entity_poly.type
_entity_poly.pdbx_seq_one_letter_code
_entity_poly.pdbx_strand_id
1 'polypeptide(L)'
;MSERRPSIAGEETPQPPFPVYLKGAVSKGFGRGSRELGIPTANLPEEVADEAGKVIDTGIYYGWASVGSCPEVHPMVMSFGWNPYYKNEKRSAEVHIIHDYPQDFYGEELRIIVTGYIRAEKNYESLDALIDDINTDIRVAKNSLSRPAYQALKSHSFVVSPIP
;
A
#
# COMPACT_ATOMS: atom_id res chain seq x y z
N MET A 1 -24.32 -15.80 6.25
CA MET A 1 -23.61 -15.21 7.39
C MET A 1 -22.30 -14.66 6.85
N SER A 2 -22.08 -13.35 6.90
CA SER A 2 -20.84 -12.75 6.42
C SER A 2 -19.71 -13.18 7.36
N GLU A 3 -18.76 -13.98 6.88
CA GLU A 3 -17.59 -14.36 7.65
C GLU A 3 -16.85 -13.08 8.07
N ARG A 4 -16.70 -12.87 9.39
CA ARG A 4 -15.97 -11.70 9.89
C ARG A 4 -14.52 -11.81 9.45
N ARG A 5 -14.06 -10.83 8.68
CA ARG A 5 -12.67 -10.72 8.28
C ARG A 5 -11.77 -10.69 9.54
N PRO A 6 -10.61 -11.39 9.53
CA PRO A 6 -9.70 -11.38 10.66
C PRO A 6 -9.17 -9.95 10.90
N SER A 7 -8.90 -9.61 12.16
CA SER A 7 -8.41 -8.29 12.56
C SER A 7 -6.91 -8.10 12.35
N ILE A 8 -6.18 -9.18 12.02
CA ILE A 8 -4.74 -9.26 11.74
C ILE A 8 -4.57 -10.17 10.53
N ALA A 9 -3.61 -9.85 9.67
CA ALA A 9 -3.20 -10.67 8.54
C ALA A 9 -1.71 -11.06 8.62
N GLY A 10 -1.38 -12.26 8.13
CA GLY A 10 -0.03 -12.83 8.11
C GLY A 10 0.43 -13.42 9.45
N GLU A 11 1.57 -14.11 9.42
CA GLU A 11 2.20 -14.77 10.57
C GLU A 11 2.86 -13.78 11.55
N GLU A 12 3.37 -14.27 12.69
CA GLU A 12 4.07 -13.43 13.70
C GLU A 12 5.31 -12.72 13.16
N THR A 13 5.94 -13.28 12.12
CA THR A 13 7.07 -12.69 11.40
C THR A 13 6.81 -12.68 9.90
N PRO A 14 7.30 -11.68 9.15
CA PRO A 14 7.17 -11.66 7.69
C PRO A 14 7.72 -12.95 7.07
N GLN A 15 6.92 -13.58 6.21
CA GLN A 15 7.30 -14.79 5.48
C GLN A 15 7.61 -14.44 4.02
N PRO A 16 8.48 -15.21 3.33
CA PRO A 16 8.69 -15.06 1.90
C PRO A 16 7.36 -15.03 1.13
N PRO A 17 7.20 -14.10 0.18
CA PRO A 17 8.23 -13.25 -0.42
C PRO A 17 8.52 -11.93 0.34
N PHE A 18 7.92 -11.69 1.50
CA PHE A 18 8.10 -10.46 2.27
C PHE A 18 9.39 -10.47 3.12
N PRO A 19 10.04 -9.31 3.33
CA PRO A 19 9.66 -7.99 2.83
C PRO A 19 9.99 -7.74 1.35
N VAL A 20 9.10 -7.07 0.62
CA VAL A 20 9.34 -6.59 -0.74
C VAL A 20 9.56 -5.08 -0.72
N TYR A 21 10.64 -4.62 -1.35
CA TYR A 21 11.06 -3.21 -1.34
C TYR A 21 10.72 -2.57 -2.68
N LEU A 22 9.92 -1.50 -2.66
CA LEU A 22 9.54 -0.77 -3.86
C LEU A 22 9.84 0.72 -3.67
N LYS A 23 10.29 1.38 -4.73
CA LYS A 23 10.46 2.84 -4.74
C LYS A 23 10.14 3.43 -6.09
N GLY A 24 9.64 4.65 -6.13
CA GLY A 24 9.40 5.38 -7.36
C GLY A 24 8.80 6.76 -7.12
N ALA A 25 8.90 7.63 -8.11
CA ALA A 25 8.31 8.96 -8.05
C ALA A 25 6.77 8.87 -8.08
N VAL A 26 6.10 9.56 -7.18
CA VAL A 26 4.63 9.55 -7.09
C VAL A 26 4.02 10.20 -8.32
N SER A 27 3.20 9.45 -9.04
CA SER A 27 2.50 9.92 -10.23
C SER A 27 1.02 10.21 -9.96
N LYS A 28 0.40 10.98 -10.84
CA LYS A 28 -1.04 11.19 -10.84
C LYS A 28 -1.73 9.95 -11.42
N GLY A 29 -2.65 9.36 -10.67
CA GLY A 29 -3.53 8.31 -11.18
C GLY A 29 -4.68 8.87 -12.04
N PHE A 30 -5.66 8.02 -12.31
CA PHE A 30 -6.80 8.31 -13.20
C PHE A 30 -7.95 9.08 -12.53
N GLY A 31 -7.71 9.73 -11.40
CA GLY A 31 -8.69 10.60 -10.76
C GLY A 31 -9.93 9.89 -10.21
N ARG A 32 -9.80 8.64 -9.73
CA ARG A 32 -10.91 7.88 -9.13
C ARG A 32 -11.25 8.35 -7.71
N GLY A 33 -11.57 9.63 -7.52
CA GLY A 33 -12.26 10.20 -6.34
C GLY A 33 -11.71 9.84 -4.94
N SER A 34 -10.57 9.16 -4.82
CA SER A 34 -10.13 8.54 -3.55
C SER A 34 -9.86 9.59 -2.48
N ARG A 35 -9.45 10.78 -2.93
CA ARG A 35 -9.39 12.00 -2.12
C ARG A 35 -10.76 12.44 -1.58
N GLU A 36 -11.81 12.41 -2.39
CA GLU A 36 -13.19 12.73 -1.97
C GLU A 36 -13.74 11.69 -0.99
N LEU A 37 -13.22 10.45 -1.03
CA LEU A 37 -13.52 9.39 -0.07
C LEU A 37 -12.72 9.50 1.24
N GLY A 38 -11.80 10.46 1.35
CA GLY A 38 -10.90 10.61 2.50
C GLY A 38 -9.75 9.60 2.54
N ILE A 39 -9.48 8.91 1.43
CA ILE A 39 -8.48 7.84 1.33
C ILE A 39 -7.57 8.11 0.11
N PRO A 40 -6.77 9.19 0.12
CA PRO A 40 -5.93 9.53 -1.03
C PRO A 40 -4.91 8.43 -1.32
N THR A 41 -4.72 8.10 -2.60
CA THR A 41 -3.78 7.07 -3.07
C THR A 41 -2.69 7.67 -3.95
N ALA A 42 -1.44 7.34 -3.64
CA ALA A 42 -0.26 7.63 -4.43
C ALA A 42 0.01 6.50 -5.43
N ASN A 43 0.22 6.83 -6.70
CA ASN A 43 0.49 5.83 -7.74
C ASN A 43 1.99 5.69 -7.95
N LEU A 44 2.51 4.47 -7.89
CA LEU A 44 3.89 4.17 -8.28
C LEU A 44 4.02 4.06 -9.82
N PRO A 45 5.22 4.28 -10.37
CA PRO A 45 5.48 4.09 -11.80
C PRO A 45 5.18 2.66 -12.26
N GLU A 46 4.77 2.51 -13.52
CA GLU A 46 4.40 1.23 -14.12
C GLU A 46 5.55 0.21 -14.05
N GLU A 47 6.78 0.67 -14.27
CA GLU A 47 7.97 -0.18 -14.23
C GLU A 47 8.17 -0.78 -12.83
N VAL A 48 7.83 -0.03 -11.78
CA VAL A 48 7.89 -0.49 -10.40
C VAL A 48 6.80 -1.52 -10.13
N ALA A 49 5.60 -1.31 -10.67
CA ALA A 49 4.49 -2.26 -10.54
C ALA A 49 4.77 -3.56 -11.31
N ASP A 50 5.40 -3.49 -12.47
CA ASP A 50 5.75 -4.66 -13.28
C ASP A 50 6.82 -5.53 -12.59
N GLU A 51 7.86 -4.92 -12.03
CA GLU A 51 8.87 -5.63 -11.23
C GLU A 51 8.24 -6.26 -9.98
N ALA A 52 7.38 -5.53 -9.27
CA ALA A 52 6.65 -6.07 -8.12
C ALA A 52 5.85 -7.32 -8.50
N GLY A 53 5.15 -7.27 -9.64
CA GLY A 53 4.31 -8.37 -10.10
C GLY A 53 5.05 -9.63 -10.57
N LYS A 54 6.38 -9.63 -10.55
CA LYS A 54 7.19 -10.86 -10.68
C LYS A 54 7.32 -11.61 -9.36
N VAL A 55 7.02 -10.93 -8.24
CA VAL A 55 7.27 -11.40 -6.87
C VAL A 55 5.98 -11.54 -6.07
N ILE A 56 4.97 -10.70 -6.33
CA ILE A 56 3.69 -10.70 -5.62
C ILE A 56 2.50 -10.80 -6.59
N ASP A 57 1.44 -11.45 -6.12
CA ASP A 57 0.15 -11.55 -6.82
C ASP A 57 -0.69 -10.27 -6.68
N THR A 58 -1.86 -10.20 -7.32
CA THR A 58 -2.78 -9.07 -7.14
C THR A 58 -3.55 -9.15 -5.82
N GLY A 59 -3.87 -7.99 -5.25
CA GLY A 59 -4.61 -7.86 -4.00
C GLY A 59 -4.19 -6.67 -3.16
N ILE A 60 -4.58 -6.72 -1.90
CA ILE A 60 -4.35 -5.67 -0.91
C ILE A 60 -3.22 -6.10 0.03
N TYR A 61 -2.27 -5.21 0.21
CA TYR A 61 -1.05 -5.42 1.00
C TYR A 61 -0.92 -4.34 2.08
N TYR A 62 -0.03 -4.58 3.04
CA TYR A 62 0.30 -3.62 4.09
C TYR A 62 1.80 -3.53 4.35
N GLY A 63 2.24 -2.39 4.88
CA GLY A 63 3.65 -2.15 5.11
C GLY A 63 3.98 -0.77 5.65
N TRP A 64 5.22 -0.35 5.41
CA TRP A 64 5.76 0.94 5.81
C TRP A 64 6.06 1.80 4.59
N ALA A 65 5.84 3.11 4.70
CA ALA A 65 6.08 4.09 3.65
C ALA A 65 6.85 5.30 4.18
N SER A 66 7.67 5.90 3.32
CA SER A 66 8.34 7.19 3.52
C SER A 66 8.30 7.97 2.21
N VAL A 67 8.27 9.31 2.29
CA VAL A 67 8.13 10.21 1.14
C VAL A 67 9.28 11.20 1.09
N GLY A 68 9.96 11.26 -0.04
CA GLY A 68 11.06 12.19 -0.31
C GLY A 68 12.17 12.09 0.73
N SER A 69 12.65 13.24 1.18
CA SER A 69 13.65 13.37 2.25
C SER A 69 13.04 13.38 3.66
N CYS A 70 11.74 13.11 3.80
CA CYS A 70 11.09 13.12 5.11
C CYS A 70 11.59 11.95 5.96
N PRO A 71 12.08 12.19 7.20
CA PRO A 71 12.53 11.12 8.09
C PRO A 71 11.35 10.30 8.66
N GLU A 72 10.12 10.74 8.44
CA GLU A 72 8.95 10.07 9.00
C GLU A 72 8.53 8.87 8.16
N VAL A 73 8.39 7.75 8.86
CA VAL A 73 7.91 6.48 8.30
C VAL A 73 6.51 6.20 8.85
N HIS A 74 5.56 6.00 7.95
CA HIS A 74 4.15 5.82 8.28
C HIS A 74 3.64 4.45 7.81
N PRO A 75 2.65 3.85 8.51
CA PRO A 75 1.97 2.67 8.00
C PRO A 75 1.30 2.94 6.66
N MET A 76 1.20 1.94 5.80
CA MET A 76 0.46 2.04 4.54
C MET A 76 -0.36 0.78 4.24
N VAL A 77 -1.35 0.96 3.37
CA VAL A 77 -1.95 -0.13 2.58
C VAL A 77 -1.68 0.11 1.11
N MET A 78 -1.53 -0.97 0.35
CA MET A 78 -1.29 -0.92 -1.08
C MET A 78 -2.29 -1.82 -1.81
N SER A 79 -3.00 -1.25 -2.79
CA SER A 79 -3.74 -2.01 -3.79
C SER A 79 -2.81 -2.30 -4.96
N PHE A 80 -2.62 -3.57 -5.27
CA PHE A 80 -1.83 -4.02 -6.40
C PHE A 80 -2.69 -4.84 -7.36
N GLY A 81 -2.85 -4.38 -8.59
CA GLY A 81 -3.83 -4.96 -9.51
C GLY A 81 -3.62 -4.56 -10.95
N TRP A 82 -4.47 -5.08 -11.82
CA TRP A 82 -4.44 -4.75 -13.25
C TRP A 82 -5.25 -3.48 -13.54
N ASN A 83 -4.71 -2.63 -14.41
CA ASN A 83 -5.35 -1.39 -14.78
C ASN A 83 -6.38 -1.63 -15.92
N PRO A 84 -7.70 -1.46 -15.65
CA PRO A 84 -8.74 -1.70 -16.65
C PRO A 84 -8.72 -0.68 -17.81
N TYR A 85 -8.16 0.51 -17.63
CA TYR A 85 -8.06 1.52 -18.68
C TYR A 85 -7.05 1.13 -19.79
N TYR A 86 -6.09 0.27 -19.46
CA TYR A 86 -5.15 -0.31 -20.41
C TYR A 86 -5.51 -1.75 -20.75
N LYS A 87 -6.81 -2.08 -20.82
CA LYS A 87 -7.31 -3.42 -21.16
C LYS A 87 -6.74 -4.53 -20.27
N ASN A 88 -6.38 -4.21 -19.01
CA ASN A 88 -5.70 -5.12 -18.08
C ASN A 88 -4.34 -5.64 -18.59
N GLU A 89 -3.66 -4.90 -19.45
CA GLU A 89 -2.31 -5.26 -19.93
C GLU A 89 -1.20 -4.71 -19.02
N LYS A 90 -1.54 -3.73 -18.16
CA LYS A 90 -0.59 -3.03 -17.29
C LYS A 90 -0.96 -3.19 -15.83
N ARG A 91 0.04 -3.42 -14.98
CA ARG A 91 -0.15 -3.46 -13.52
C ARG A 91 -0.15 -2.05 -12.93
N SER A 92 -0.74 -1.93 -11.77
CA SER A 92 -0.86 -0.68 -11.02
C SER A 92 -0.62 -0.98 -9.53
N ALA A 93 0.14 -0.09 -8.89
CA ALA A 93 0.40 -0.11 -7.46
C ALA A 93 -0.04 1.23 -6.87
N GLU A 94 -1.15 1.20 -6.13
CA GLU A 94 -1.76 2.36 -5.49
C GLU A 94 -1.57 2.27 -3.98
N VAL A 95 -0.88 3.25 -3.39
CA VAL A 95 -0.49 3.25 -1.98
C VAL A 95 -1.27 4.32 -1.23
N HIS A 96 -2.02 3.92 -0.22
CA HIS A 96 -2.57 4.85 0.77
C HIS A 96 -1.67 4.84 2.01
N ILE A 97 -0.99 5.96 2.25
CA ILE A 97 -0.22 6.19 3.46
C ILE A 97 -1.20 6.59 4.56
N ILE A 98 -1.14 5.90 5.69
CA ILE A 98 -2.05 6.11 6.82
C ILE A 98 -1.54 7.29 7.67
N HIS A 99 -1.52 8.46 7.05
CA HIS A 99 -1.08 9.73 7.61
C HIS A 99 -1.70 10.88 6.82
N ASP A 100 -2.06 11.96 7.53
CA ASP A 100 -2.67 13.14 6.93
C ASP A 100 -1.59 14.13 6.50
N TYR A 101 -1.23 14.09 5.22
CA TYR A 101 -0.33 15.08 4.64
C TYR A 101 -1.07 16.40 4.32
N PRO A 102 -0.51 17.56 4.67
CA PRO A 102 -1.15 18.85 4.42
C PRO A 102 -1.14 19.25 2.93
N GLN A 103 -0.26 18.64 2.13
CA GLN A 103 -0.07 18.94 0.71
C GLN A 103 0.20 17.67 -0.08
N ASP A 104 -0.10 17.70 -1.36
CA ASP A 104 0.24 16.61 -2.27
C ASP A 104 1.75 16.53 -2.49
N PHE A 105 2.26 15.32 -2.72
CA PHE A 105 3.69 15.03 -2.89
C PHE A 105 3.96 14.36 -4.25
N TYR A 106 3.29 14.83 -5.30
CA TYR A 106 3.55 14.37 -6.66
C TYR A 106 5.00 14.68 -7.07
N GLY A 107 5.65 13.72 -7.74
CA GLY A 107 7.06 13.81 -8.14
C GLY A 107 8.06 13.44 -7.05
N GLU A 108 7.66 13.44 -5.77
CA GLU A 108 8.51 12.98 -4.68
C GLU A 108 8.74 11.46 -4.77
N GLU A 109 9.92 11.01 -4.34
CA GLU A 109 10.23 9.58 -4.27
C GLU A 109 9.47 8.94 -3.10
N LEU A 110 8.54 8.04 -3.39
CA LEU A 110 7.88 7.19 -2.41
C LEU A 110 8.69 5.90 -2.27
N ARG A 111 9.06 5.55 -1.04
CA ARG A 111 9.71 4.26 -0.70
C ARG A 111 8.80 3.47 0.20
N ILE A 112 8.56 2.21 -0.14
CA ILE A 112 7.72 1.32 0.63
C ILE A 112 8.37 -0.04 0.89
N ILE A 113 8.11 -0.57 2.08
CA ILE A 113 8.42 -1.95 2.46
C ILE A 113 7.08 -2.66 2.59
N VAL A 114 6.77 -3.54 1.64
CA VAL A 114 5.59 -4.41 1.69
C VAL A 114 5.91 -5.58 2.61
N THR A 115 5.09 -5.77 3.66
CA THR A 115 5.39 -6.70 4.75
C THR A 115 4.43 -7.89 4.83
N GLY A 116 3.28 -7.80 4.16
CA GLY A 116 2.31 -8.88 4.12
C GLY A 116 1.12 -8.58 3.23
N TYR A 117 0.33 -9.62 3.01
CA TYR A 117 -0.91 -9.62 2.23
C TYR A 117 -2.13 -9.62 3.17
N ILE A 118 -3.16 -8.86 2.82
CA ILE A 118 -4.43 -8.78 3.55
C ILE A 118 -5.48 -9.68 2.87
N ARG A 119 -5.73 -9.47 1.58
CA ARG A 119 -6.83 -10.11 0.85
C ARG A 119 -6.73 -9.89 -0.65
N ALA A 120 -7.52 -10.66 -1.41
CA ALA A 120 -7.66 -10.47 -2.84
C ALA A 120 -8.45 -9.19 -3.16
N GLU A 121 -8.32 -8.75 -4.41
CA GLU A 121 -9.19 -7.73 -5.00
C GLU A 121 -10.65 -8.20 -4.92
N LYS A 122 -11.56 -7.24 -4.76
CA LYS A 122 -13.00 -7.50 -4.73
C LYS A 122 -13.71 -6.52 -5.65
N ASN A 123 -14.77 -6.99 -6.27
CA ASN A 123 -15.74 -6.12 -6.94
C ASN A 123 -16.73 -5.59 -5.89
N TYR A 124 -17.10 -4.32 -6.04
CA TYR A 124 -18.03 -3.65 -5.14
C TYR A 124 -19.26 -3.20 -5.90
N GLU A 125 -20.43 -3.48 -5.33
CA GLU A 125 -21.72 -3.05 -5.88
C GLU A 125 -22.11 -1.63 -5.42
N SER A 126 -21.42 -1.10 -4.39
CA SER A 126 -21.64 0.25 -3.87
C SER A 126 -20.34 0.89 -3.37
N LEU A 127 -20.32 2.22 -3.35
CA LEU A 127 -19.22 3.02 -2.83
C LEU A 127 -19.01 2.80 -1.33
N ASP A 128 -20.10 2.72 -0.56
CA ASP A 128 -20.03 2.50 0.89
C ASP A 128 -19.36 1.15 1.22
N ALA A 129 -19.70 0.09 0.48
CA ALA A 129 -19.07 -1.22 0.66
C ALA A 129 -17.57 -1.19 0.38
N LEU A 130 -17.13 -0.40 -0.60
CA LEU A 130 -15.71 -0.18 -0.89
C LEU A 130 -15.02 0.55 0.27
N ILE A 131 -15.60 1.66 0.74
CA ILE A 131 -15.06 2.46 1.86
C ILE A 131 -14.94 1.60 3.13
N ASP A 132 -15.96 0.81 3.45
CA ASP A 132 -15.97 -0.07 4.61
C ASP A 132 -14.85 -1.12 4.57
N ASP A 133 -14.61 -1.70 3.40
CA ASP A 133 -13.55 -2.69 3.23
C ASP A 133 -12.16 -2.02 3.30
N ILE A 134 -11.97 -0.83 2.74
CA ILE A 134 -10.70 -0.11 2.86
C ILE A 134 -10.42 0.28 4.32
N ASN A 135 -11.43 0.79 5.03
CA ASN A 135 -11.31 1.08 6.46
C ASN A 135 -10.98 -0.19 7.27
N THR A 136 -11.50 -1.34 6.85
CA THR A 136 -11.13 -2.63 7.42
C THR A 136 -9.67 -2.97 7.12
N ASP A 137 -9.22 -2.78 5.89
CA ASP A 137 -7.83 -3.01 5.47
C ASP A 137 -6.85 -2.13 6.26
N ILE A 138 -7.18 -0.86 6.48
CA ILE A 138 -6.39 0.08 7.31
C ILE A 138 -6.29 -0.42 8.76
N ARG A 139 -7.40 -0.87 9.36
CA ARG A 139 -7.38 -1.42 10.72
C ARG A 139 -6.53 -2.69 10.79
N VAL A 140 -6.68 -3.60 9.83
CA VAL A 140 -5.89 -4.83 9.75
C VAL A 140 -4.40 -4.51 9.61
N ALA A 141 -4.04 -3.56 8.74
CA ALA A 141 -2.66 -3.12 8.56
C ALA A 141 -2.06 -2.58 9.86
N LYS A 142 -2.75 -1.69 10.57
CA LYS A 142 -2.29 -1.16 11.86
C LYS A 142 -2.05 -2.26 12.89
N ASN A 143 -3.00 -3.20 13.01
CA ASN A 143 -2.89 -4.31 13.95
C ASN A 143 -1.79 -5.30 13.57
N SER A 144 -1.64 -5.63 12.29
CA SER A 144 -0.57 -6.50 11.80
C SER A 144 0.81 -5.89 12.03
N LEU A 145 0.94 -4.59 11.77
CA LEU A 145 2.20 -3.87 11.91
C LEU A 145 2.60 -3.62 13.36
N SER A 146 1.69 -3.72 14.34
CA SER A 146 2.02 -3.53 15.76
C SER A 146 2.86 -4.66 16.35
N ARG A 147 3.02 -5.78 15.63
CA ARG A 147 3.84 -6.92 16.06
C ARG A 147 5.34 -6.60 16.00
N PRO A 148 6.18 -7.12 16.91
CA PRO A 148 7.59 -6.72 17.04
C PRO A 148 8.41 -6.85 15.75
N ALA A 149 8.28 -7.97 15.03
CA ALA A 149 9.04 -8.20 13.80
C ALA A 149 8.69 -7.20 12.69
N TYR A 150 7.44 -6.75 12.65
CA TYR A 150 6.95 -5.76 11.68
C TYR A 150 7.33 -4.34 12.10
N GLN A 151 7.26 -4.01 13.39
CA GLN A 151 7.72 -2.71 13.92
C GLN A 151 9.21 -2.46 13.64
N ALA A 152 10.06 -3.50 13.73
CA ALA A 152 11.48 -3.37 13.45
C ALA A 152 11.79 -2.87 12.02
N LEU A 153 10.89 -3.14 11.06
CA LEU A 153 11.04 -2.68 9.68
C LEU A 153 10.78 -1.17 9.51
N LYS A 154 10.13 -0.51 10.48
CA LYS A 154 9.93 0.94 10.46
C LYS A 154 11.26 1.71 10.47
N SER A 155 12.28 1.16 11.13
CA SER A 155 13.63 1.73 11.20
C SER A 155 14.59 1.21 10.12
N HIS A 156 14.09 0.44 9.14
CA HIS A 156 14.94 -0.14 8.11
C HIS A 156 15.54 0.95 7.22
N SER A 157 16.84 0.83 6.91
CA SER A 157 17.61 1.84 6.15
C SER A 157 16.96 2.25 4.84
N PHE A 158 16.22 1.35 4.18
CA PHE A 158 15.47 1.65 2.95
C PHE A 158 14.45 2.78 3.09
N VAL A 159 13.78 2.91 4.25
CA VAL A 159 12.73 3.93 4.49
C VAL A 159 13.18 5.09 5.36
N VAL A 160 14.36 5.00 5.97
CA VAL A 160 14.92 6.08 6.82
C VAL A 160 16.11 6.81 6.21
N SER A 161 16.76 6.24 5.18
CA SER A 161 17.96 6.87 4.60
C SER A 161 17.62 8.21 3.93
N PRO A 162 18.32 9.31 4.27
CA PRO A 162 18.23 10.53 3.47
C PRO A 162 18.69 10.24 2.04
N ILE A 163 18.01 10.85 1.07
CA ILE A 163 18.41 10.75 -0.34
C ILE A 163 19.83 11.34 -0.46
N PRO A 164 20.80 10.65 -1.09
CA PRO A 164 22.15 11.20 -1.31
C PRO A 164 22.13 12.44 -2.21
#